data_AF-A0A5H2XLE8-F1
#
_entry.id   AF-A0A5H2XLE8-F1
#
_cell.length_a   1.000
_cell.length_b   1.000
_cell.length_c   1.000
_cell.angle_alpha   90.00
_cell.angle_beta   90.00
_cell.angle_gamma   90.00
#
_symmetry.space_group_name_H-M   'P 1'
#
loop_
_entity.id
_entity.type
_entity.pdbx_description
1 polymer ?
#
loop_
_entity_poly.entity_id
_entity_poly.type
_entity_poly.pdbx_seq_one_letter_code
_entity_poly.pdbx_strand_id
1 'polypeptide(L)'
;MIWLQGLLTELGFKQEKNVLHSDSQSAIHLAKNSAFHSRTKHIGLRYHFIRSLLEDEVLILEKIQGSKNPADMLTKTVAIDKLKLCSTSVGLQE
;
A
#
# COMPACT_ATOMS: atom_id res chain seq x y z
N MET A 1 2.95 2.72 7.80
CA MET A 1 2.55 1.31 7.99
C MET A 1 3.45 0.63 9.00
N ILE A 2 4.73 0.34 8.68
CA ILE A 2 5.65 -0.33 9.64
C ILE A 2 5.77 0.40 10.98
N TRP A 3 5.90 1.73 10.96
CA TRP A 3 5.91 2.51 12.19
C TRP A 3 4.63 2.36 13.02
N LEU A 4 3.45 2.39 12.37
CA LEU A 4 2.17 2.23 13.04
C LEU A 4 2.02 0.81 13.60
N GLN A 5 2.50 -0.20 12.88
CA GLN A 5 2.54 -1.58 13.38
C GLN A 5 3.43 -1.70 14.62
N GLY A 6 4.61 -1.05 14.61
CA GLY A 6 5.50 -0.99 15.77
C GLY A 6 4.78 -0.37 16.98
N LEU A 7 4.16 0.80 16.79
CA LEU A 7 3.38 1.47 17.82
C LEU A 7 2.25 0.58 18.35
N LEU A 8 1.46 -0.05 17.47
CA LEU A 8 0.38 -0.94 17.88
C LEU A 8 0.90 -2.16 18.66
N THR A 9 2.06 -2.68 18.28
CA THR A 9 2.72 -3.78 18.99
C THR A 9 3.15 -3.36 20.40
N GLU A 10 3.73 -2.17 20.55
CA GLU A 10 4.10 -1.60 21.86
C GLU A 10 2.87 -1.38 22.75
N LEU A 11 1.73 -1.04 22.15
CA LEU A 11 0.44 -0.92 22.83
C LEU A 11 -0.24 -2.27 23.11
N GLY A 12 0.40 -3.40 22.76
CA GLY A 12 -0.11 -4.76 23.01
C GLY A 12 -1.05 -5.31 21.93
N PHE A 13 -1.26 -4.59 20.83
CA PHE A 13 -2.09 -5.05 19.71
C PHE A 13 -1.24 -5.84 18.71
N LYS A 14 -1.38 -7.17 18.71
CA LYS A 14 -0.77 -8.03 17.70
C LYS A 14 -1.46 -7.81 16.35
N GLN A 15 -0.70 -7.31 15.37
CA GLN A 15 -1.17 -7.16 13.99
C GLN A 15 -0.92 -8.46 13.21
N GLU A 16 -1.88 -8.87 12.38
CA GLU A 16 -1.69 -9.95 11.41
C GLU A 16 -0.86 -9.47 10.19
N LYS A 17 -0.69 -10.33 9.18
CA LYS A 17 0.08 -10.02 7.97
C LYS A 17 -0.39 -8.70 7.34
N ASN A 18 0.54 -7.77 7.13
CA ASN A 18 0.22 -6.48 6.53
C ASN A 18 0.05 -6.63 5.02
N VAL A 19 -1.18 -6.51 4.53
CA VAL A 19 -1.44 -6.44 3.09
C VAL A 19 -1.40 -4.98 2.64
N LEU A 20 -0.49 -4.67 1.73
CA LEU A 20 -0.45 -3.42 0.99
C LEU A 20 -1.10 -3.63 -0.37
N HIS A 21 -2.10 -2.81 -0.69
CA HIS A 21 -2.76 -2.85 -1.97
C HIS A 21 -2.20 -1.78 -2.92
N SER A 22 -2.02 -2.13 -4.19
CA SER A 22 -1.70 -1.17 -5.24
C SER A 22 -2.56 -1.42 -6.49
N ASP A 23 -3.03 -0.33 -7.11
CA ASP A 23 -3.72 -0.38 -8.40
C ASP A 23 -2.75 -0.23 -9.58
N SER A 24 -1.45 -0.08 -9.34
CA SER A 24 -0.43 0.05 -10.39
C SER A 24 0.29 -1.28 -10.60
N GLN A 25 0.08 -1.90 -11.77
CA GLN A 25 0.80 -3.14 -12.10
C GLN A 25 2.31 -2.91 -12.22
N SER A 26 2.73 -1.76 -12.73
CA SER A 26 4.15 -1.42 -12.85
C SER A 26 4.79 -1.26 -11.47
N ALA A 27 4.09 -0.66 -10.50
CA ALA A 27 4.60 -0.56 -9.13
C ALA A 27 4.74 -1.92 -8.45
N ILE A 28 3.75 -2.82 -8.63
CA ILE A 28 3.81 -4.19 -8.10
C ILE A 28 4.96 -4.96 -8.74
N HIS A 29 5.07 -4.91 -10.07
CA HIS A 29 6.14 -5.59 -10.80
C HIS A 29 7.51 -5.08 -10.36
N LEU A 30 7.67 -3.76 -10.25
CA LEU A 30 8.91 -3.14 -9.80
C LEU A 30 9.30 -3.64 -8.41
N ALA A 31 8.37 -3.62 -7.45
CA ALA A 31 8.63 -4.05 -6.07
C ALA A 31 8.98 -5.55 -5.96
N LYS A 32 8.39 -6.40 -6.80
CA LYS A 32 8.63 -7.87 -6.78
C LYS A 32 9.84 -8.31 -7.60
N ASN A 33 10.25 -7.58 -8.64
CA ASN A 33 11.28 -8.02 -9.59
C ASN A 33 12.56 -7.18 -9.45
N SER A 34 13.73 -7.81 -9.54
CA SER A 34 15.06 -7.16 -9.36
C SER A 34 15.54 -6.39 -10.58
N ALA A 35 14.69 -6.19 -11.60
CA ALA A 35 15.04 -5.49 -12.82
C ALA A 35 15.30 -3.99 -12.52
N PHE A 36 16.56 -3.69 -12.20
CA PHE A 36 17.04 -2.34 -11.94
C PHE A 36 16.98 -1.56 -13.25
N HIS A 37 16.05 -0.62 -13.35
CA HIS A 37 15.98 0.30 -14.48
C HIS A 37 16.73 1.58 -14.11
N SER A 38 17.60 2.07 -14.99
CA SER A 38 18.36 3.32 -14.79
C SER A 38 17.47 4.53 -14.45
N ARG A 39 16.18 4.50 -14.83
CA ARG A 39 15.17 5.51 -14.56
C ARG A 39 14.63 5.55 -13.11
N THR A 40 14.83 4.53 -12.29
CA THR A 40 14.31 4.46 -10.91
C THR A 40 15.35 4.79 -9.82
N LYS A 41 16.53 5.32 -10.20
CA LYS A 41 17.60 5.68 -9.26
C LYS A 41 17.15 6.64 -8.15
N HIS A 42 16.23 7.55 -8.44
CA HIS A 42 15.75 8.56 -7.49
C HIS A 42 14.83 8.00 -6.39
N ILE A 43 14.29 6.78 -6.54
CA ILE A 43 13.48 6.11 -5.52
C ILE A 43 14.23 4.98 -4.81
N GLY A 44 15.54 4.81 -5.05
CA GLY A 44 16.31 3.64 -4.65
C GLY A 44 16.17 3.25 -3.18
N LEU A 45 16.28 4.19 -2.24
CA LEU A 45 16.18 3.87 -0.81
C LEU A 45 14.80 3.31 -0.42
N ARG A 46 13.72 3.97 -0.84
CA ARG A 46 12.34 3.52 -0.56
C ARG A 46 12.03 2.22 -1.27
N TYR A 47 12.56 2.07 -2.47
CA TYR A 47 12.44 0.85 -3.27
C TYR A 47 13.07 -0.36 -2.55
N HIS A 48 14.35 -0.25 -2.17
CA HIS A 48 15.05 -1.32 -1.46
C HIS A 48 14.40 -1.64 -0.12
N PHE A 49 13.92 -0.61 0.61
CA PHE A 49 13.21 -0.81 1.87
C PHE A 49 11.88 -1.57 1.70
N ILE A 50 11.03 -1.20 0.74
CA ILE A 50 9.78 -1.92 0.49
C ILE A 50 10.09 -3.35 0.04
N ARG A 51 11.10 -3.51 -0.81
CA ARG A 51 11.51 -4.83 -1.30
C ARG A 51 11.97 -5.75 -0.17
N SER A 52 12.83 -5.27 0.74
CA SER A 52 13.29 -6.08 1.87
C SER A 52 12.10 -6.52 2.74
N LEU A 53 11.11 -5.66 2.97
CA LEU A 53 9.89 -6.02 3.70
C LEU A 53 9.04 -7.09 3.00
N LEU A 54 9.05 -7.11 1.66
CA LEU A 54 8.37 -8.16 0.89
C LEU A 54 9.15 -9.48 0.92
N GLU A 55 10.48 -9.42 0.84
CA GLU A 55 11.37 -10.58 0.90
C GLU A 55 11.34 -11.24 2.30
N ASP A 56 11.27 -10.44 3.37
CA ASP A 56 11.14 -10.90 4.76
C ASP A 56 9.71 -11.31 5.13
N GLU A 57 8.77 -11.30 4.18
CA GLU A 57 7.33 -11.58 4.36
C GLU A 57 6.62 -10.72 5.43
N VAL A 58 7.25 -9.62 5.85
CA VAL A 58 6.66 -8.62 6.78
C VAL A 58 5.48 -7.89 6.12
N LEU A 59 5.54 -7.77 4.80
CA LEU A 59 4.57 -7.10 3.95
C LEU A 59 4.14 -8.03 2.82
N ILE A 60 2.84 -8.04 2.49
CA ILE A 60 2.31 -8.66 1.28
C ILE A 60 1.86 -7.55 0.34
N LEU A 61 2.27 -7.60 -0.92
CA LEU A 61 1.83 -6.65 -1.95
C LEU A 61 0.83 -7.29 -2.91
N GLU A 62 -0.39 -6.79 -2.89
CA GLU A 62 -1.52 -7.27 -3.68
C GLU A 62 -2.07 -6.24 -4.64
N LYS A 63 -2.64 -6.73 -5.75
CA LYS A 63 -3.32 -5.91 -6.73
C LYS A 63 -4.73 -5.58 -6.24
N ILE A 64 -5.10 -4.31 -6.30
CA ILE A 64 -6.49 -3.87 -6.21
C ILE A 64 -6.94 -3.25 -7.54
N GLN A 65 -8.23 -3.34 -7.84
CA GLN A 65 -8.81 -2.63 -8.98
C GLN A 65 -8.89 -1.13 -8.65
N GLY A 66 -8.43 -0.24 -9.55
CA GLY A 66 -8.44 1.21 -9.28
C GLY A 66 -9.82 1.81 -9.03
N SER A 67 -10.89 1.19 -9.55
CA SER A 67 -12.27 1.59 -9.22
C SER A 67 -12.65 1.27 -7.77
N LYS A 68 -11.97 0.29 -7.15
CA LYS A 68 -12.19 -0.18 -5.78
C LYS A 68 -11.13 0.34 -4.80
N ASN A 69 -10.17 1.14 -5.25
CA ASN A 69 -9.09 1.63 -4.39
C ASN A 69 -9.60 2.76 -3.48
N PRO A 70 -9.73 2.53 -2.16
CA PRO A 70 -10.23 3.56 -1.25
C PRO A 70 -9.29 4.75 -1.10
N ALA A 71 -7.99 4.56 -1.36
CA ALA A 71 -7.00 5.64 -1.28
C ALA A 71 -7.22 6.75 -2.33
N ASP A 72 -8.04 6.49 -3.35
CA ASP A 72 -8.37 7.47 -4.38
C ASP A 72 -9.06 8.71 -3.80
N MET A 73 -9.86 8.58 -2.73
CA MET A 73 -10.49 9.76 -2.12
C MET A 73 -9.49 10.73 -1.47
N LEU A 74 -8.30 10.25 -1.12
CA LEU A 74 -7.25 11.06 -0.48
C LEU A 74 -6.25 11.63 -1.50
N THR A 75 -6.26 11.13 -2.73
CA THR A 75 -5.21 11.41 -3.73
C THR A 75 -5.76 12.02 -5.02
N LYS A 76 -7.06 11.94 -5.26
CA LYS A 76 -7.71 12.38 -6.49
C LYS A 76 -9.02 13.11 -6.18
N THR A 77 -9.44 13.98 -7.09
CA THR A 77 -10.82 14.46 -7.14
C THR A 77 -11.70 13.32 -7.67
N VAL A 78 -12.65 12.84 -6.86
CA VAL A 78 -13.53 11.71 -7.19
C VAL A 78 -15.00 12.13 -7.18
N ALA A 79 -15.82 11.47 -7.99
CA ALA A 79 -17.27 11.65 -7.96
C ALA A 79 -17.87 11.18 -6.62
N ILE A 80 -19.05 11.70 -6.27
CA ILE A 80 -19.72 11.41 -4.99
C ILE A 80 -19.91 9.91 -4.77
N ASP A 81 -20.28 9.15 -5.80
CA ASP A 81 -20.48 7.70 -5.66
C ASP A 81 -19.17 6.97 -5.31
N LYS A 82 -18.06 7.40 -5.90
CA LYS A 82 -16.74 6.85 -5.58
C LYS A 82 -16.30 7.29 -4.18
N LEU A 83 -16.59 8.52 -3.77
CA LEU A 83 -16.31 8.99 -2.41
C LEU A 83 -17.06 8.12 -1.39
N LYS A 84 -18.36 7.89 -1.59
CA LYS A 84 -19.18 6.99 -0.74
C LYS A 84 -18.58 5.60 -0.64
N LEU A 85 -18.23 5.00 -1.79
CA LEU A 85 -17.57 3.69 -1.84
C LEU A 85 -16.27 3.68 -1.02
N CYS A 86 -15.43 4.71 -1.18
CA CYS A 86 -14.16 4.82 -0.48
C CYS A 86 -14.38 4.97 1.03
N SER A 87 -15.28 5.85 1.47
CA SER A 87 -15.62 6.07 2.90
C SER A 87 -16.12 4.79 3.57
N THR A 88 -17.06 4.08 2.94
CA THR A 88 -17.55 2.81 3.48
C THR A 88 -16.45 1.76 3.56
N SER A 89 -15.55 1.71 2.57
CA SER A 89 -14.44 0.75 2.55
C SER A 89 -13.43 0.94 3.67
N VAL A 90 -13.30 2.16 4.20
CA VAL A 90 -12.38 2.48 5.32
C VAL A 90 -13.10 2.54 6.68
N GLY A 91 -14.38 2.17 6.73
CA GLY A 91 -15.15 2.15 7.97
C GLY A 91 -15.62 3.53 8.46
N LEU A 92 -15.55 4.56 7.61
CA LEU A 92 -16.18 5.85 7.90
C LEU A 92 -17.68 5.74 7.59
N GLN A 93 -18.48 5.59 8.64
CA GLN A 93 -19.94 5.67 8.57
C GLN A 93 -20.37 7.07 9.05
N GLU A 94 -21.40 7.64 8.43
CA GLU A 94 -22.17 8.77 8.99
C GLU A 94 -23.03 8.30 10.17
#